data_AF-A0A9E3NYT9-F1
#
_entry.id   AF-A0A9E3NYT9-F1
#
_cell.length_a   1.000
_cell.length_b   1.000
_cell.length_c   1.000
_cell.angle_alpha   90.00
_cell.angle_beta   90.00
_cell.angle_gamma   90.00
#
_symmetry.space_group_name_H-M   'P 1'
#
loop_
_entity.id
_entity.type
_entity.pdbx_description
1 polymer ?
#
loop_
_entity_poly.entity_id
_entity_poly.type
_entity_poly.pdbx_seq_one_letter_code
_entity_poly.pdbx_strand_id
1 'polypeptide(L)'
;MKRSLVFHLTLALAIWGCKAKDVGEAEAKKDVAWLSEQATPQATAALGRLADADPRALSALERRAGHDVNAYIAAWEAVTRGAPWGTAFLRAALADPTRADVAATALPRRDPRLVPFAPDLEGAVVRLSAGQRGSVVAGVLASIGPAAHAQVERRLVDAKTRGAMCDGIGLPEASGDAKSLVLAVPADARDHQSCVAVVLAMAGSEDVVIDWLATGAEPGLLSAAAKSQLACARVGAMWAKGLPERPAESHAALAVPLQLSIKRCAPTLDPVLGDLLTKAPRARGAILQAIDPYSADLKDMKQTCKALRGGWVGGEPPRNRERAGDALAHGCVFAR
;
A
#
# COMPACT_ATOMS: atom_id res chain seq x y z
N MET A 1 21.78 -58.04 -69.10
CA MET A 1 22.15 -56.83 -69.87
C MET A 1 20.91 -55.97 -70.07
N LYS A 2 21.03 -54.67 -69.75
CA LYS A 2 20.11 -53.55 -70.05
C LYS A 2 18.74 -53.58 -69.33
N ARG A 3 18.15 -52.48 -68.84
CA ARG A 3 18.53 -51.15 -68.29
C ARG A 3 17.21 -50.35 -68.27
N SER A 4 17.07 -49.45 -67.28
CA SER A 4 16.19 -48.26 -67.22
C SER A 4 14.74 -48.49 -66.77
N LEU A 5 14.37 -48.18 -65.52
CA LEU A 5 14.18 -46.88 -64.83
C LEU A 5 12.98 -46.04 -65.31
N VAL A 6 12.02 -45.92 -64.37
CA VAL A 6 11.35 -44.69 -63.89
C VAL A 6 10.37 -43.99 -64.83
N PHE A 7 9.10 -43.90 -64.38
CA PHE A 7 8.46 -42.62 -64.05
C PHE A 7 7.14 -42.89 -63.29
N HIS A 8 7.24 -43.27 -62.01
CA HIS A 8 6.17 -42.98 -61.07
C HIS A 8 6.32 -41.51 -60.68
N LEU A 9 5.60 -40.65 -61.39
CA LEU A 9 5.35 -39.27 -61.00
C LEU A 9 4.43 -39.32 -59.76
N THR A 10 5.00 -39.66 -58.60
CA THR A 10 4.38 -39.42 -57.31
C THR A 10 4.15 -37.92 -57.22
N LEU A 11 2.88 -37.57 -57.33
CA LEU A 11 2.27 -36.30 -57.00
C LEU A 11 2.68 -35.91 -55.58
N ALA A 12 3.86 -35.31 -55.45
CA ALA A 12 4.27 -34.55 -54.27
C ALA A 12 3.43 -33.27 -54.25
N LEU A 13 2.16 -33.44 -53.92
CA LEU A 13 1.24 -32.37 -53.58
C LEU A 13 1.84 -31.64 -52.38
N ALA A 14 2.22 -30.40 -52.66
CA ALA A 14 2.57 -29.36 -51.71
C ALA A 14 1.78 -29.46 -50.39
N ILE A 15 2.44 -29.97 -49.35
CA ILE A 15 2.15 -29.58 -47.96
C ILE A 15 3.29 -28.68 -47.47
N TRP A 16 3.71 -27.73 -48.32
CA TRP A 16 4.10 -26.44 -47.81
C TRP A 16 2.80 -25.70 -47.53
N GLY A 17 2.19 -26.02 -46.38
CA GLY A 17 1.05 -25.25 -45.89
C GLY A 17 1.46 -23.78 -45.89
N CYS A 18 0.72 -22.94 -46.61
CA CYS A 18 0.95 -21.50 -46.57
C CYS A 18 1.03 -21.08 -45.11
N LYS A 19 2.18 -20.51 -44.71
CA LYS A 19 2.34 -19.88 -43.40
C LYS A 19 1.11 -18.99 -43.17
N ALA A 20 0.51 -19.09 -41.99
CA ALA A 20 -0.61 -18.23 -41.64
C ALA A 20 -0.25 -16.76 -41.89
N LYS A 21 -1.21 -15.98 -42.36
CA LYS A 21 -0.99 -14.56 -42.69
C LYS A 21 -1.29 -13.65 -41.50
N ASP A 22 -2.13 -14.11 -40.58
CA ASP A 22 -2.53 -13.41 -39.38
C ASP A 22 -2.81 -14.38 -38.22
N VAL A 23 -3.04 -13.82 -37.03
CA VAL A 23 -3.30 -14.58 -35.79
C VAL A 23 -4.57 -15.43 -35.90
N GLY A 24 -5.61 -14.94 -36.57
CA GLY A 24 -6.88 -15.66 -36.70
C GLY A 24 -6.74 -16.90 -37.58
N GLU A 25 -6.05 -16.77 -38.71
CA GLU A 25 -5.73 -17.89 -39.59
C GLU A 25 -4.82 -18.90 -38.89
N ALA A 26 -3.82 -18.43 -38.15
CA ALA A 26 -2.89 -19.29 -37.41
C ALA A 26 -3.61 -20.08 -36.31
N GLU A 27 -4.50 -19.43 -35.57
CA GLU A 27 -5.30 -20.08 -34.53
C GLU A 27 -6.26 -21.12 -35.14
N ALA A 28 -6.98 -20.75 -36.21
CA ALA A 28 -7.89 -21.67 -36.91
C ALA A 28 -7.17 -22.91 -37.44
N LYS A 29 -5.93 -22.76 -37.90
CA LYS A 29 -5.06 -23.85 -38.38
C LYS A 29 -4.29 -24.56 -37.26
N LYS A 30 -4.41 -24.13 -36.00
CA LYS A 30 -3.60 -24.61 -34.87
C LYS A 30 -2.08 -24.53 -35.14
N ASP A 31 -1.66 -23.46 -35.84
CA ASP A 31 -0.26 -23.20 -36.19
C ASP A 31 0.50 -22.58 -35.01
N VAL A 32 0.78 -23.41 -34.00
CA VAL A 32 1.50 -23.02 -32.78
C VAL A 32 2.89 -22.47 -33.08
N ALA A 33 3.58 -22.99 -34.11
CA ALA A 33 4.91 -22.52 -34.47
C ALA A 33 4.87 -21.06 -34.94
N TRP A 34 3.94 -20.75 -35.85
CA TRP A 34 3.75 -19.38 -36.31
C TRP A 34 3.34 -18.44 -35.17
N LEU A 35 2.36 -18.84 -34.34
CA LEU A 35 1.93 -18.04 -33.18
C LEU A 35 3.07 -17.81 -32.19
N SER A 36 3.94 -18.82 -31.99
CA SER A 36 5.12 -18.73 -31.12
C SER A 36 6.22 -17.83 -31.67
N GLU A 37 6.26 -17.54 -32.97
CA GLU A 37 7.18 -16.58 -33.57
C GLU A 37 6.65 -15.13 -33.47
N GLN A 38 5.34 -14.94 -33.35
CA GLN A 38 4.74 -13.62 -33.24
C GLN A 38 4.79 -13.06 -31.82
N ALA A 39 5.55 -11.97 -31.61
CA ALA A 39 5.66 -11.29 -30.32
C ALA A 39 4.52 -10.31 -30.04
N THR A 40 3.26 -10.69 -30.30
CA THR A 40 2.08 -9.84 -30.07
C THR A 40 1.18 -10.37 -28.97
N PRO A 41 0.49 -9.50 -28.21
CA PRO A 41 -0.48 -9.93 -27.20
C PRO A 41 -1.57 -10.86 -27.78
N GLN A 42 -2.04 -10.59 -29.00
CA GLN A 42 -3.06 -11.38 -29.67
C GLN A 42 -2.57 -12.80 -29.98
N ALA A 43 -1.31 -12.95 -30.40
CA ALA A 43 -0.72 -14.28 -30.63
C ALA A 43 -0.55 -15.06 -29.32
N THR A 44 -0.11 -14.40 -28.24
CA THR A 44 -0.04 -15.02 -26.91
C THR A 44 -1.41 -15.44 -26.40
N ALA A 45 -2.45 -14.63 -26.61
CA ALA A 45 -3.83 -14.99 -26.25
C ALA A 45 -4.35 -16.19 -27.07
N ALA A 46 -4.05 -16.25 -28.38
CA ALA A 46 -4.38 -17.41 -29.21
C ALA A 46 -3.66 -18.68 -28.75
N LEU A 47 -2.37 -18.60 -28.39
CA LEU A 47 -1.65 -19.70 -27.73
C LEU A 47 -2.35 -20.14 -26.44
N GLY A 48 -2.83 -19.18 -25.63
CA GLY A 48 -3.61 -19.45 -24.43
C GLY A 48 -4.91 -20.24 -24.69
N ARG A 49 -5.65 -19.91 -25.75
CA ARG A 49 -6.85 -20.66 -26.13
C ARG A 49 -6.52 -22.05 -26.68
N LEU A 50 -5.44 -22.18 -27.45
CA LEU A 50 -4.99 -23.47 -27.98
C LEU A 50 -4.43 -24.39 -26.88
N ALA A 51 -3.81 -23.84 -25.83
CA ALA A 51 -3.22 -24.60 -24.73
C ALA A 51 -4.23 -25.45 -23.95
N ASP A 52 -5.53 -25.14 -24.05
CA ASP A 52 -6.60 -25.96 -23.48
C ASP A 52 -6.64 -27.39 -24.08
N ALA A 53 -6.13 -27.57 -25.31
CA ALA A 53 -6.14 -28.86 -26.02
C ALA A 53 -4.81 -29.24 -26.70
N ASP A 54 -3.85 -28.32 -26.83
CA ASP A 54 -2.56 -28.55 -27.48
C ASP A 54 -1.39 -28.26 -26.51
N PRO A 55 -0.66 -29.29 -26.02
CA PRO A 55 0.45 -29.11 -25.09
C PRO A 55 1.61 -28.30 -25.70
N ARG A 56 1.74 -28.25 -27.03
CA ARG A 56 2.78 -27.44 -27.69
C ARG A 56 2.52 -25.95 -27.49
N ALA A 57 1.26 -25.54 -27.44
CA ALA A 57 0.90 -24.15 -27.17
C ALA A 57 1.24 -23.75 -25.73
N LEU A 58 1.01 -24.65 -24.77
CA LEU A 58 1.45 -24.45 -23.38
C LEU A 58 2.98 -24.31 -23.29
N SER A 59 3.75 -25.20 -23.92
CA SER A 59 5.22 -25.09 -23.96
C SER A 59 5.71 -23.80 -24.65
N ALA A 60 4.96 -23.28 -25.63
CA ALA A 60 5.27 -21.98 -26.23
C ALA A 60 5.07 -20.83 -25.23
N LEU A 61 4.00 -20.86 -24.43
CA LEU A 61 3.77 -19.90 -23.34
C LEU A 61 4.83 -19.99 -22.24
N GLU A 62 5.23 -21.20 -21.84
CA GLU A 62 6.27 -21.41 -20.81
C GLU A 62 7.61 -20.79 -21.21
N ARG A 63 8.01 -20.93 -22.48
CA ARG A 63 9.23 -20.29 -23.00
C ARG A 63 9.17 -18.76 -22.96
N ARG A 64 7.97 -18.18 -23.07
CA ARG A 64 7.74 -16.72 -23.00
C ARG A 64 7.63 -16.19 -21.58
N ALA A 65 7.21 -17.03 -20.62
CA ALA A 65 6.91 -16.64 -19.25
C ALA A 65 8.03 -15.86 -18.53
N GLY A 66 9.29 -16.09 -18.90
CA GLY A 66 10.43 -15.37 -18.30
C GLY A 66 10.51 -13.88 -18.66
N HIS A 67 9.80 -13.41 -19.70
CA HIS A 67 9.92 -12.04 -20.20
C HIS A 67 8.63 -11.44 -20.79
N ASP A 68 7.57 -12.22 -20.97
CA ASP A 68 6.29 -11.75 -21.52
C ASP A 68 5.16 -11.86 -20.48
N VAL A 69 4.69 -10.70 -20.00
CA VAL A 69 3.54 -10.63 -19.07
C VAL A 69 2.27 -11.23 -19.68
N ASN A 70 2.13 -11.20 -21.02
CA ASN A 70 0.95 -11.74 -21.69
C ASN A 70 0.81 -13.25 -21.51
N ALA A 71 1.90 -13.98 -21.23
CA ALA A 71 1.83 -15.41 -20.91
C ALA A 71 1.05 -15.65 -19.60
N TYR A 72 1.21 -14.76 -18.61
CA TYR A 72 0.47 -14.82 -17.36
C TYR A 72 -0.97 -14.29 -17.50
N ILE A 73 -1.19 -13.31 -18.39
CA ILE A 73 -2.56 -12.86 -18.74
C ILE A 73 -3.34 -14.03 -19.37
N ALA A 74 -2.73 -14.73 -20.33
CA ALA A 74 -3.32 -15.93 -20.94
C ALA A 74 -3.56 -17.04 -19.91
N ALA A 75 -2.64 -17.23 -18.96
CA ALA A 75 -2.82 -18.18 -17.87
C ALA A 75 -3.98 -17.79 -16.93
N TRP A 76 -4.18 -16.50 -16.66
CA TRP A 76 -5.33 -16.02 -15.89
C TRP A 76 -6.64 -16.21 -16.66
N GLU A 77 -6.68 -15.91 -17.96
CA GLU A 77 -7.85 -16.21 -18.79
C GLU A 77 -8.18 -17.71 -18.80
N ALA A 78 -7.18 -18.58 -18.72
CA ALA A 78 -7.38 -20.01 -18.58
C ALA A 78 -7.99 -20.38 -17.22
N VAL A 79 -7.58 -19.72 -16.13
CA VAL A 79 -8.25 -19.84 -14.82
C VAL A 79 -9.73 -19.43 -14.91
N THR A 80 -10.05 -18.32 -15.58
CA THR A 80 -11.44 -17.86 -15.69
C THR A 80 -12.31 -18.82 -16.50
N ARG A 81 -11.73 -19.52 -17.49
CA ARG A 81 -12.39 -20.60 -18.26
C ARG A 81 -12.44 -21.95 -17.54
N GLY A 82 -11.74 -22.11 -16.41
CA GLY A 82 -11.67 -23.37 -15.67
C GLY A 82 -10.67 -24.38 -16.24
N ALA A 83 -9.72 -23.94 -17.07
CA ALA A 83 -8.68 -24.81 -17.61
C ALA A 83 -7.59 -25.10 -16.56
N PRO A 84 -7.30 -26.38 -16.23
CA PRO A 84 -6.38 -26.74 -15.15
C PRO A 84 -4.95 -26.20 -15.32
N TRP A 85 -4.48 -26.09 -16.56
CA TRP A 85 -3.13 -25.63 -16.85
C TRP A 85 -2.90 -24.20 -16.37
N GLY A 86 -3.90 -23.30 -16.46
CA GLY A 86 -3.76 -21.91 -16.03
C GLY A 86 -3.47 -21.79 -14.54
N THR A 87 -4.17 -22.59 -13.73
CA THR A 87 -3.94 -22.65 -12.28
C THR A 87 -2.54 -23.19 -11.97
N ALA A 88 -2.16 -24.31 -12.60
CA ALA A 88 -0.83 -24.90 -12.40
C ALA A 88 0.30 -23.94 -12.80
N PHE A 89 0.14 -23.26 -13.93
CA PHE A 89 1.11 -22.31 -14.48
C PHE A 89 1.31 -21.12 -13.54
N LEU A 90 0.23 -20.50 -13.06
CA LEU A 90 0.29 -19.36 -12.15
C LEU A 90 0.86 -19.74 -10.79
N ARG A 91 0.49 -20.90 -10.23
CA ARG A 91 1.08 -21.39 -8.98
C ARG A 91 2.58 -21.62 -9.10
N ALA A 92 3.02 -22.27 -10.18
CA ALA A 92 4.44 -22.47 -10.44
C ALA A 92 5.20 -21.15 -10.60
N ALA A 93 4.57 -20.14 -11.22
CA ALA A 93 5.16 -18.83 -11.39
C ALA A 93 5.25 -18.04 -10.07
N LEU A 94 4.21 -18.07 -9.23
CA LEU A 94 4.23 -17.46 -7.89
C LEU A 94 5.23 -18.17 -6.95
N ALA A 95 5.46 -19.47 -7.14
CA ALA A 95 6.48 -20.22 -6.42
C ALA A 95 7.92 -19.82 -6.79
N ASP A 96 8.13 -19.21 -7.96
CA ASP A 96 9.45 -18.88 -8.50
C ASP A 96 9.80 -17.40 -8.27
N PRO A 97 10.86 -17.08 -7.49
CA PRO A 97 11.22 -15.70 -7.18
C PRO A 97 11.62 -14.86 -8.40
N THR A 98 11.97 -15.49 -9.52
CA THR A 98 12.32 -14.79 -10.77
C THR A 98 11.08 -14.42 -11.59
N ARG A 99 9.94 -15.08 -11.36
CA ARG A 99 8.70 -14.93 -12.14
C ARG A 99 7.54 -14.34 -11.35
N ALA A 100 7.54 -14.49 -10.02
CA ALA A 100 6.39 -14.18 -9.17
C ALA A 100 5.90 -12.73 -9.30
N ASP A 101 6.80 -11.75 -9.42
CA ASP A 101 6.44 -10.33 -9.57
C ASP A 101 5.74 -10.03 -10.92
N VAL A 102 6.29 -10.56 -12.02
CA VAL A 102 5.69 -10.43 -13.36
C VAL A 102 4.35 -11.16 -13.42
N ALA A 103 4.27 -12.36 -12.82
CA ALA A 103 3.02 -13.11 -12.72
C ALA A 103 1.95 -12.33 -11.93
N ALA A 104 2.32 -11.73 -10.80
CA ALA A 104 1.41 -10.93 -9.97
C ALA A 104 0.93 -9.64 -10.66
N THR A 105 1.72 -9.09 -11.58
CA THR A 105 1.33 -7.95 -12.41
C THR A 105 0.16 -8.30 -13.36
N ALA A 106 0.11 -9.55 -13.84
CA ALA A 106 -0.96 -10.02 -14.73
C ALA A 106 -2.24 -10.46 -14.01
N LEU A 107 -2.15 -10.74 -12.70
CA LEU A 107 -3.33 -11.10 -11.91
C LEU A 107 -4.27 -9.89 -11.79
N PRO A 108 -5.60 -10.09 -11.84
CA PRO A 108 -6.52 -9.00 -11.58
C PRO A 108 -6.41 -8.55 -10.11
N ARG A 109 -7.16 -7.50 -9.78
CA ARG A 109 -7.33 -7.04 -8.40
C ARG A 109 -8.80 -7.21 -8.02
N ARG A 110 -9.05 -7.59 -6.77
CA ARG A 110 -10.42 -7.77 -6.23
C ARG A 110 -11.27 -8.80 -6.98
N ASP A 111 -10.66 -9.76 -7.66
CA ASP A 111 -11.38 -10.89 -8.28
C ASP A 111 -11.53 -12.04 -7.25
N PRO A 112 -12.75 -12.52 -6.96
CA PRO A 112 -12.98 -13.64 -6.04
C PRO A 112 -12.22 -14.93 -6.41
N ARG A 113 -11.86 -15.11 -7.69
CA ARG A 113 -11.06 -16.26 -8.14
C ARG A 113 -9.63 -16.24 -7.64
N LEU A 114 -9.17 -15.15 -7.03
CA LEU A 114 -7.85 -15.06 -6.39
C LEU A 114 -7.80 -15.78 -5.04
N VAL A 115 -8.94 -16.03 -4.39
CA VAL A 115 -8.99 -16.64 -3.04
C VAL A 115 -8.16 -17.95 -2.97
N PRO A 116 -8.27 -18.89 -3.93
CA PRO A 116 -7.47 -20.12 -3.92
C PRO A 116 -5.96 -19.93 -4.13
N PHE A 117 -5.51 -18.72 -4.52
CA PHE A 117 -4.10 -18.35 -4.70
C PHE A 117 -3.53 -17.61 -3.48
N ALA A 118 -4.34 -17.30 -2.46
CA ALA A 118 -3.87 -16.56 -1.28
C ALA A 118 -2.62 -17.20 -0.60
N PRO A 119 -2.53 -18.54 -0.42
CA PRO A 119 -1.32 -19.16 0.13
C PRO A 119 -0.09 -18.99 -0.77
N ASP A 120 -0.28 -19.07 -2.10
CA ASP A 120 0.80 -18.92 -3.08
C ASP A 120 1.35 -17.49 -3.08
N LEU A 121 0.44 -16.50 -3.04
CA LEU A 121 0.75 -15.08 -2.93
C LEU A 121 1.44 -14.76 -1.60
N GLU A 122 0.95 -15.28 -0.48
CA GLU A 122 1.59 -15.12 0.83
C GLU A 122 3.02 -15.68 0.82
N GLY A 123 3.21 -16.88 0.26
CA GLY A 123 4.53 -17.48 0.12
C GLY A 123 5.46 -16.66 -0.79
N ALA A 124 4.93 -16.06 -1.84
CA ALA A 124 5.68 -15.19 -2.74
C ALA A 124 6.11 -13.89 -2.06
N VAL A 125 5.24 -13.27 -1.23
CA VAL A 125 5.61 -12.12 -0.39
C VAL A 125 6.78 -12.48 0.51
N VAL A 126 6.75 -13.63 1.19
CA VAL A 126 7.85 -14.08 2.07
C VAL A 126 9.16 -14.24 1.29
N ARG A 127 9.12 -14.89 0.12
CA ARG A 127 10.32 -15.12 -0.71
C ARG A 127 10.92 -13.83 -1.27
N LEU A 128 10.08 -12.85 -1.62
CA LEU A 128 10.50 -11.60 -2.27
C LEU A 128 10.77 -10.46 -1.28
N SER A 129 10.56 -10.67 0.02
CA SER A 129 10.52 -9.60 1.02
C SER A 129 11.84 -8.84 1.21
N ALA A 130 12.96 -9.45 0.79
CA ALA A 130 14.28 -8.81 0.78
C ALA A 130 14.47 -7.79 -0.36
N GLY A 131 13.49 -7.60 -1.26
CA GLY A 131 13.59 -6.67 -2.38
C GLY A 131 12.29 -5.93 -2.70
N GLN A 132 12.40 -4.85 -3.49
CA GLN A 132 11.27 -4.03 -3.96
C GLN A 132 10.21 -4.80 -4.75
N ARG A 133 10.50 -6.05 -5.15
CA ARG A 133 9.63 -6.95 -5.92
C ARG A 133 8.49 -7.56 -5.10
N GLY A 134 8.49 -7.43 -3.78
CA GLY A 134 7.45 -8.00 -2.92
C GLY A 134 6.13 -7.21 -2.91
N SER A 135 6.16 -5.93 -3.26
CA SER A 135 5.02 -5.00 -3.09
C SER A 135 3.87 -5.28 -4.05
N VAL A 136 4.14 -5.63 -5.31
CA VAL A 136 3.09 -5.97 -6.30
C VAL A 136 2.33 -7.22 -5.87
N VAL A 137 3.07 -8.27 -5.46
CA VAL A 137 2.49 -9.51 -4.94
C VAL A 137 1.66 -9.24 -3.68
N ALA A 138 2.19 -8.45 -2.76
CA ALA A 138 1.48 -8.01 -1.56
C ALA A 138 0.21 -7.23 -1.90
N GLY A 139 0.25 -6.37 -2.92
CA GLY A 139 -0.91 -5.65 -3.43
C GLY A 139 -2.01 -6.57 -3.94
N VAL A 140 -1.65 -7.65 -4.66
CA VAL A 140 -2.63 -8.66 -5.09
C VAL A 140 -3.28 -9.31 -3.87
N LEU A 141 -2.46 -9.77 -2.92
CA LEU A 141 -2.93 -10.40 -1.68
C LEU A 141 -3.86 -9.47 -0.89
N ALA A 142 -3.49 -8.20 -0.73
CA ALA A 142 -4.28 -7.17 -0.07
C ALA A 142 -5.58 -6.85 -0.82
N SER A 143 -5.64 -7.08 -2.13
CA SER A 143 -6.85 -6.85 -2.95
C SER A 143 -7.91 -7.95 -2.81
N ILE A 144 -7.56 -9.13 -2.28
CA ILE A 144 -8.50 -10.27 -2.14
C ILE A 144 -9.63 -9.93 -1.15
N GLY A 145 -9.35 -9.13 -0.12
CA GLY A 145 -10.31 -8.76 0.92
C GLY A 145 -10.36 -9.77 2.07
N PRO A 146 -11.51 -9.91 2.76
CA PRO A 146 -11.61 -10.62 4.04
C PRO A 146 -11.11 -12.08 4.02
N ALA A 147 -11.21 -12.76 2.88
CA ALA A 147 -10.73 -14.13 2.74
C ALA A 147 -9.20 -14.28 2.87
N ALA A 148 -8.44 -13.20 2.70
CA ALA A 148 -6.98 -13.16 2.87
C ALA A 148 -6.53 -12.40 4.13
N HIS A 149 -7.46 -12.00 5.00
CA HIS A 149 -7.19 -11.16 6.17
C HIS A 149 -6.08 -11.72 7.06
N ALA A 150 -6.17 -13.01 7.41
CA ALA A 150 -5.18 -13.66 8.26
C ALA A 150 -3.79 -13.72 7.62
N GLN A 151 -3.70 -13.88 6.29
CA GLN A 151 -2.45 -13.85 5.54
C GLN A 151 -1.83 -12.45 5.58
N VAL A 152 -2.64 -11.40 5.32
CA VAL A 152 -2.19 -10.01 5.35
C VAL A 152 -1.70 -9.62 6.74
N GLU A 153 -2.47 -9.95 7.78
CA GLU A 153 -2.10 -9.67 9.18
C GLU A 153 -0.77 -10.32 9.55
N ARG A 154 -0.59 -11.62 9.24
CA ARG A 154 0.69 -12.32 9.46
C ARG A 154 1.88 -11.64 8.77
N ARG A 155 1.67 -11.05 7.60
CA ARG A 155 2.71 -10.35 6.85
C ARG A 155 2.97 -8.93 7.33
N LEU A 156 1.99 -8.28 7.95
CA LEU A 156 2.17 -6.99 8.62
C LEU A 156 2.97 -7.12 9.93
N VAL A 157 2.67 -8.15 10.73
CA VAL A 157 3.36 -8.34 12.02
C VAL A 157 4.80 -8.85 11.87
N ASP A 158 5.09 -9.62 10.81
CA ASP A 158 6.43 -10.11 10.53
C ASP A 158 7.36 -9.00 10.00
N ALA A 159 8.40 -8.68 10.78
CA ALA A 159 9.38 -7.63 10.47
C ALA A 159 10.06 -7.79 9.10
N LYS A 160 10.19 -9.03 8.58
CA LYS A 160 10.83 -9.27 7.27
C LYS A 160 9.92 -8.94 6.10
N THR A 161 8.60 -9.01 6.27
CA THR A 161 7.62 -8.85 5.18
C THR A 161 6.80 -7.59 5.28
N ARG A 162 6.75 -7.00 6.47
CA ARG A 162 5.99 -5.79 6.81
C ARG A 162 6.15 -4.66 5.81
N GLY A 163 7.38 -4.32 5.43
CA GLY A 163 7.64 -3.23 4.49
C GLY A 163 6.93 -3.44 3.16
N ALA A 164 7.17 -4.59 2.53
CA ALA A 164 6.53 -4.97 1.28
C ALA A 164 4.99 -5.09 1.41
N MET A 165 4.51 -5.60 2.55
CA MET A 165 3.07 -5.70 2.80
C MET A 165 2.41 -4.33 2.90
N CYS A 166 3.02 -3.40 3.63
CA CYS A 166 2.53 -2.02 3.72
C CYS A 166 2.59 -1.32 2.35
N ASP A 167 3.69 -1.44 1.60
CA ASP A 167 3.79 -0.89 0.25
C ASP A 167 2.66 -1.43 -0.66
N GLY A 168 2.37 -2.73 -0.59
CA GLY A 168 1.27 -3.36 -1.33
C GLY A 168 -0.12 -2.85 -0.91
N ILE A 169 -0.36 -2.62 0.38
CA ILE A 169 -1.62 -2.04 0.90
C ILE A 169 -1.77 -0.57 0.49
N GLY A 170 -0.66 0.14 0.31
CA GLY A 170 -0.64 1.52 -0.19
C GLY A 170 -1.10 1.67 -1.64
N LEU A 171 -1.18 0.58 -2.40
CA LEU A 171 -1.63 0.62 -3.79
C LEU A 171 -3.15 0.92 -3.88
N PRO A 172 -3.61 1.68 -4.89
CA PRO A 172 -5.02 2.07 -5.04
C PRO A 172 -6.00 0.90 -5.05
N GLU A 173 -5.55 -0.27 -5.52
CA GLU A 173 -6.38 -1.44 -5.73
C GLU A 173 -6.50 -2.33 -4.49
N ALA A 174 -5.73 -2.06 -3.42
CA ALA A 174 -5.86 -2.75 -2.15
C ALA A 174 -7.29 -2.65 -1.60
N SER A 175 -7.73 -3.66 -0.85
CA SER A 175 -9.05 -3.65 -0.24
C SER A 175 -9.12 -2.69 0.94
N GLY A 176 -10.31 -2.14 1.23
CA GLY A 176 -10.53 -1.34 2.44
C GLY A 176 -10.24 -2.14 3.72
N ASP A 177 -10.52 -3.44 3.73
CA ASP A 177 -10.20 -4.36 4.83
C ASP A 177 -8.69 -4.40 5.11
N ALA A 178 -7.86 -4.51 4.07
CA ALA A 178 -6.41 -4.50 4.22
C ALA A 178 -5.88 -3.15 4.74
N LYS A 179 -6.49 -2.03 4.35
CA LYS A 179 -6.16 -0.70 4.91
C LYS A 179 -6.50 -0.61 6.39
N SER A 180 -7.69 -1.09 6.79
CA SER A 180 -8.10 -1.13 8.20
C SER A 180 -7.19 -2.02 9.04
N LEU A 181 -6.68 -3.12 8.47
CA LEU A 181 -5.71 -4.00 9.13
C LEU A 181 -4.43 -3.28 9.55
N VAL A 182 -3.88 -2.40 8.72
CA VAL A 182 -2.68 -1.60 9.08
C VAL A 182 -2.92 -0.78 10.35
N LEU A 183 -4.15 -0.28 10.55
CA LEU A 183 -4.52 0.50 11.73
C LEU A 183 -4.79 -0.39 12.96
N ALA A 184 -5.13 -1.66 12.76
CA ALA A 184 -5.54 -2.60 13.80
C ALA A 184 -4.38 -3.43 14.39
N VAL A 185 -3.30 -3.66 13.63
CA VAL A 185 -2.13 -4.40 14.13
C VAL A 185 -1.46 -3.73 15.34
N PRO A 186 -0.57 -4.40 16.08
CA PRO A 186 0.22 -3.77 17.13
C PRO A 186 1.06 -2.56 16.66
N ALA A 187 1.40 -1.64 17.56
CA ALA A 187 2.15 -0.42 17.22
C ALA A 187 3.57 -0.72 16.68
N ASP A 188 4.22 -1.74 17.23
CA ASP A 188 5.50 -2.25 16.74
C ASP A 188 5.37 -2.87 15.34
N ALA A 189 4.17 -3.16 14.82
CA ALA A 189 3.95 -3.58 13.44
C ALA A 189 3.78 -2.41 12.45
N ARG A 190 3.53 -1.19 12.95
CA ARG A 190 3.36 0.04 12.14
C ARG A 190 4.59 0.92 12.06
N ASP A 191 5.62 0.64 12.85
CA ASP A 191 6.82 1.47 12.97
C ASP A 191 7.68 1.53 11.70
N HIS A 192 7.50 0.60 10.77
CA HIS A 192 8.23 0.55 9.52
C HIS A 192 7.84 1.71 8.61
N GLN A 193 8.83 2.33 7.97
CA GLN A 193 8.64 3.56 7.18
C GLN A 193 7.55 3.44 6.10
N SER A 194 7.46 2.31 5.40
CA SER A 194 6.37 2.02 4.46
C SER A 194 4.98 2.11 5.10
N CYS A 195 4.80 1.53 6.30
CA CYS A 195 3.52 1.55 7.00
C CYS A 195 3.16 2.96 7.46
N VAL A 196 4.14 3.70 7.99
CA VAL A 196 3.98 5.12 8.32
C VAL A 196 3.54 5.92 7.08
N ALA A 197 4.20 5.73 5.94
CA ALA A 197 3.87 6.41 4.69
C ALA A 197 2.44 6.10 4.23
N VAL A 198 2.02 4.84 4.32
CA VAL A 198 0.66 4.40 3.97
C VAL A 198 -0.38 5.04 4.88
N VAL A 199 -0.16 5.04 6.20
CA VAL A 199 -1.10 5.66 7.15
C VAL A 199 -1.20 7.17 6.91
N LEU A 200 -0.09 7.85 6.63
CA LEU A 200 -0.09 9.27 6.32
C LEU A 200 -0.78 9.58 4.98
N ALA A 201 -0.62 8.72 3.97
CA ALA A 201 -1.33 8.85 2.71
C ALA A 201 -2.85 8.71 2.90
N MET A 202 -3.30 7.69 3.63
CA MET A 202 -4.72 7.51 3.97
C MET A 202 -5.25 8.70 4.78
N ALA A 203 -4.49 9.15 5.78
CA ALA A 203 -4.83 10.32 6.58
C ALA A 203 -4.96 11.60 5.76
N GLY A 204 -4.35 11.69 4.57
CA GLY A 204 -4.48 12.84 3.67
C GLY A 204 -5.88 13.02 3.10
N SER A 205 -6.64 11.93 2.97
CA SER A 205 -7.95 11.91 2.31
C SER A 205 -9.09 11.34 3.15
N GLU A 206 -8.80 10.55 4.17
CA GLU A 206 -9.78 9.78 4.93
C GLU A 206 -9.92 10.34 6.36
N ASP A 207 -11.08 10.92 6.69
CA ASP A 207 -11.33 11.55 8.00
C ASP A 207 -11.31 10.55 9.16
N VAL A 208 -11.78 9.31 8.90
CA VAL A 208 -11.71 8.22 9.87
C VAL A 208 -10.27 7.91 10.30
N VAL A 209 -9.29 8.11 9.40
CA VAL A 209 -7.88 7.88 9.71
C VAL A 209 -7.30 9.04 10.51
N ILE A 210 -7.75 10.28 10.29
CA ILE A 210 -7.41 11.42 11.15
C ILE A 210 -7.96 11.22 12.57
N ASP A 211 -9.18 10.74 12.68
CA ASP A 211 -9.81 10.42 13.97
C ASP A 211 -9.09 9.29 14.72
N TRP A 212 -8.67 8.25 13.99
CA TRP A 212 -7.85 7.18 14.55
C TRP A 212 -6.47 7.69 14.96
N LEU A 213 -5.81 8.54 14.15
CA LEU A 213 -4.54 9.16 14.51
C LEU A 213 -4.67 9.97 15.81
N ALA A 214 -5.75 10.75 15.92
CA ALA A 214 -6.01 11.59 17.07
C ALA A 214 -6.09 10.80 18.37
N THR A 215 -6.74 9.63 18.36
CA THR A 215 -7.15 8.93 19.59
C THR A 215 -6.37 7.65 19.86
N GLY A 216 -5.99 6.90 18.83
CA GLY A 216 -5.41 5.56 18.95
C GLY A 216 -3.94 5.45 18.55
N ALA A 217 -3.40 6.36 17.74
CA ALA A 217 -2.04 6.22 17.22
C ALA A 217 -0.94 6.46 18.26
N GLU A 218 0.16 5.73 18.14
CA GLU A 218 1.36 5.93 18.95
C GLU A 218 2.02 7.31 18.74
N PRO A 219 2.73 7.86 19.75
CA PRO A 219 3.39 9.16 19.64
C PRO A 219 4.38 9.29 18.47
N GLY A 220 5.03 8.18 18.07
CA GLY A 220 5.92 8.15 16.91
C GLY A 220 5.18 8.50 15.61
N LEU A 221 3.98 7.98 15.43
CA LEU A 221 3.16 8.22 14.25
C LEU A 221 2.55 9.62 14.25
N LEU A 222 2.16 10.15 15.42
CA LEU A 222 1.80 11.57 15.57
C LEU A 222 2.98 12.49 15.18
N SER A 223 4.20 12.12 15.58
CA SER A 223 5.40 12.89 15.22
C SER A 223 5.68 12.83 13.72
N ALA A 224 5.44 11.69 13.08
CA ALA A 224 5.52 11.55 11.63
C ALA A 224 4.44 12.42 10.93
N ALA A 225 3.20 12.40 11.42
CA ALA A 225 2.13 13.26 10.92
C ALA A 225 2.49 14.75 11.03
N ALA A 226 3.07 15.17 12.16
CA ALA A 226 3.56 16.52 12.42
C ALA A 226 4.75 16.95 11.55
N LYS A 227 5.46 16.01 10.91
CA LYS A 227 6.57 16.27 9.97
C LYS A 227 6.19 16.04 8.49
N SER A 228 5.05 15.41 8.23
CA SER A 228 4.57 15.04 6.89
C SER A 228 4.06 16.23 6.06
N GLN A 229 3.59 15.97 4.84
CA GLN A 229 2.89 16.95 4.01
C GLN A 229 1.37 17.03 4.28
N LEU A 230 0.87 16.45 5.38
CA LEU A 230 -0.54 16.58 5.75
C LEU A 230 -0.93 18.06 5.91
N ALA A 231 -2.05 18.45 5.30
CA ALA A 231 -2.58 19.80 5.39
C ALA A 231 -2.77 20.20 6.86
N CYS A 232 -2.38 21.43 7.22
CA CYS A 232 -2.45 21.91 8.59
C CYS A 232 -3.87 21.88 9.18
N ALA A 233 -4.91 21.99 8.36
CA ALA A 233 -6.30 21.80 8.79
C ALA A 233 -6.56 20.39 9.35
N ARG A 234 -5.99 19.35 8.71
CA ARG A 234 -6.12 17.95 9.17
C ARG A 234 -5.30 17.71 10.43
N VAL A 235 -4.12 18.32 10.55
CA VAL A 235 -3.34 18.33 11.81
C VAL A 235 -4.11 19.02 12.93
N GLY A 236 -4.76 20.15 12.63
CA GLY A 236 -5.63 20.86 13.57
C GLY A 236 -6.78 19.99 14.07
N ALA A 237 -7.48 19.30 13.17
CA ALA A 237 -8.55 18.37 13.52
C ALA A 237 -8.06 17.22 14.42
N MET A 238 -6.89 16.66 14.10
CA MET A 238 -6.25 15.62 14.91
C MET A 238 -6.03 16.07 16.36
N TRP A 239 -5.51 17.29 16.57
CA TRP A 239 -5.26 17.82 17.92
C TRP A 239 -6.53 18.29 18.63
N ALA A 240 -7.49 18.86 17.90
CA ALA A 240 -8.79 19.25 18.44
C ALA A 240 -9.54 18.07 19.06
N LYS A 241 -9.41 16.89 18.46
CA LYS A 241 -9.99 15.64 18.97
C LYS A 241 -9.11 14.93 19.99
N GLY A 242 -7.82 14.77 19.68
CA GLY A 242 -6.92 13.92 20.47
C GLY A 242 -6.63 14.46 21.87
N LEU A 243 -6.50 15.79 22.04
CA LEU A 243 -6.19 16.37 23.35
C LEU A 243 -7.33 16.22 24.38
N PRO A 244 -8.61 16.37 24.01
CA PRO A 244 -9.72 16.05 24.90
C PRO A 244 -9.97 14.57 25.15
N GLU A 245 -9.84 13.73 24.12
CA GLU A 245 -10.36 12.35 24.15
C GLU A 245 -9.34 11.32 24.63
N ARG A 246 -8.04 11.60 24.51
CA ARG A 246 -7.02 10.64 24.94
C ARG A 246 -6.97 10.54 26.47
N PRO A 247 -6.62 9.36 27.01
CA PRO A 247 -6.42 9.20 28.45
C PRO A 247 -5.29 10.08 28.97
N ALA A 248 -5.44 10.61 30.19
CA ALA A 248 -4.51 11.57 30.77
C ALA A 248 -3.08 11.00 30.92
N GLU A 249 -2.96 9.70 31.16
CA GLU A 249 -1.68 8.98 31.22
C GLU A 249 -0.88 9.05 29.91
N SER A 250 -1.54 9.27 28.77
CA SER A 250 -0.88 9.39 27.47
C SER A 250 -0.33 10.80 27.20
N HIS A 251 -0.79 11.82 27.94
CA HIS A 251 -0.53 13.23 27.64
C HIS A 251 0.95 13.62 27.71
N ALA A 252 1.73 12.98 28.58
CA ALA A 252 3.16 13.24 28.70
C ALA A 252 3.91 12.95 27.38
N ALA A 253 3.47 11.93 26.63
CA ALA A 253 4.09 11.55 25.37
C ALA A 253 3.65 12.40 24.17
N LEU A 254 2.64 13.26 24.34
CA LEU A 254 2.09 14.10 23.26
C LEU A 254 2.85 15.42 23.08
N ALA A 255 3.65 15.84 24.06
CA ALA A 255 4.32 17.14 24.05
C ALA A 255 5.22 17.33 22.82
N VAL A 256 6.04 16.32 22.49
CA VAL A 256 6.95 16.39 21.32
C VAL A 256 6.18 16.41 19.99
N PRO A 257 5.25 15.49 19.70
CA PRO A 257 4.45 15.56 18.47
C PRO A 257 3.66 16.87 18.34
N LEU A 258 3.12 17.40 19.44
CA LEU A 258 2.38 18.67 19.43
C LEU A 258 3.33 19.85 19.16
N GLN A 259 4.51 19.89 19.77
CA GLN A 259 5.51 20.93 19.50
C GLN A 259 5.92 20.94 18.01
N LEU A 260 6.14 19.76 17.42
CA LEU A 260 6.43 19.63 15.99
C LEU A 260 5.27 20.17 15.13
N SER A 261 4.04 19.92 15.56
CA SER A 261 2.85 20.41 14.87
C SER A 261 2.72 21.93 14.97
N ILE A 262 2.99 22.51 16.15
CA ILE A 262 3.00 23.97 16.37
C ILE A 262 4.04 24.62 15.44
N LYS A 263 5.27 24.12 15.40
CA LYS A 263 6.35 24.61 14.54
C LYS A 263 5.96 24.70 13.06
N ARG A 264 5.09 23.81 12.58
CA ARG A 264 4.66 23.77 11.19
C ARG A 264 3.34 24.51 10.94
N CYS A 265 2.40 24.42 11.87
CA CYS A 265 1.00 24.75 11.66
C CYS A 265 0.45 25.78 12.66
N ALA A 266 1.33 26.61 13.26
CA ALA A 266 0.95 27.58 14.30
C ALA A 266 -0.33 28.38 14.00
N PRO A 267 -0.53 29.00 12.82
CA PRO A 267 -1.74 29.77 12.55
C PRO A 267 -3.03 28.95 12.59
N THR A 268 -2.97 27.68 12.17
CA THR A 268 -4.13 26.77 12.21
C THR A 268 -4.37 26.21 13.60
N LEU A 269 -3.30 25.97 14.36
CA LEU A 269 -3.39 25.42 15.71
C LEU A 269 -3.74 26.47 16.77
N ASP A 270 -3.50 27.75 16.52
CA ASP A 270 -3.81 28.81 17.46
C ASP A 270 -5.26 28.78 17.99
N PRO A 271 -6.30 28.81 17.14
CA PRO A 271 -7.68 28.75 17.64
C PRO A 271 -7.99 27.43 18.35
N VAL A 272 -7.40 26.31 17.91
CA VAL A 272 -7.60 25.00 18.54
C VAL A 272 -7.02 24.99 19.95
N LEU A 273 -5.76 25.39 20.11
CA LEU A 273 -5.06 25.35 21.38
C LEU A 273 -5.60 26.41 22.36
N GLY A 274 -5.93 27.61 21.87
CA GLY A 274 -6.58 28.63 22.69
C GLY A 274 -7.93 28.17 23.27
N ASP A 275 -8.76 27.52 22.45
CA ASP A 275 -10.03 26.96 22.90
C ASP A 275 -9.84 25.82 23.92
N LEU A 276 -8.92 24.90 23.63
CA LEU A 276 -8.64 23.75 24.49
C LEU A 276 -8.02 24.14 25.83
N LEU A 277 -7.14 25.15 25.87
CA LEU A 277 -6.63 25.68 27.14
C LEU A 277 -7.77 26.17 28.04
N THR A 278 -8.83 26.72 27.45
CA THR A 278 -9.99 27.21 28.20
C THR A 278 -10.92 26.06 28.61
N LYS A 279 -11.27 25.18 27.67
CA LYS A 279 -12.36 24.19 27.81
C LYS A 279 -11.93 22.78 28.23
N ALA A 280 -10.65 22.43 28.08
CA ALA A 280 -10.14 21.08 28.33
C ALA A 280 -9.02 21.09 29.39
N PRO A 281 -9.35 21.18 30.70
CA PRO A 281 -8.33 21.24 31.77
C PRO A 281 -7.32 20.09 31.74
N ARG A 282 -7.76 18.88 31.37
CA ARG A 282 -6.90 17.69 31.28
C ARG A 282 -5.80 17.82 30.22
N ALA A 283 -6.03 18.59 29.16
CA ALA A 283 -5.09 18.78 28.06
C ALA A 283 -4.04 19.86 28.33
N ARG A 284 -4.28 20.78 29.28
CA ARG A 284 -3.44 21.96 29.52
C ARG A 284 -1.98 21.62 29.76
N GLY A 285 -1.71 20.60 30.57
CA GLY A 285 -0.35 20.14 30.82
C GLY A 285 0.39 19.79 29.53
N ALA A 286 -0.22 18.99 28.65
CA ALA A 286 0.39 18.62 27.35
C ALA A 286 0.64 19.85 26.47
N ILE A 287 -0.33 20.76 26.38
CA ILE A 287 -0.22 22.00 25.59
C ILE A 287 0.93 22.87 26.11
N LEU A 288 1.00 23.10 27.43
CA LEU A 288 2.04 23.92 28.07
C LEU A 288 3.44 23.31 27.93
N GLN A 289 3.57 21.99 27.97
CA GLN A 289 4.86 21.34 27.73
C GLN A 289 5.28 21.41 26.25
N ALA A 290 4.32 21.41 25.31
CA ALA A 290 4.60 21.49 23.88
C ALA A 290 4.98 22.90 23.39
N ILE A 291 4.51 23.94 24.08
CA ILE A 291 4.86 25.33 23.76
C ILE A 291 6.34 25.55 24.06
N ASP A 292 7.09 25.99 23.05
CA ASP A 292 8.45 26.47 23.21
C ASP A 292 8.43 27.98 23.50
N PRO A 293 8.72 28.43 24.73
CA PRO A 293 8.61 29.84 25.10
C PRO A 293 9.61 30.74 24.37
N TYR A 294 10.67 30.16 23.79
CA TYR A 294 11.71 30.89 23.06
C TYR A 294 11.56 30.77 21.54
N SER A 295 10.58 30.02 21.05
CA SER A 295 10.31 29.93 19.63
C SER A 295 9.57 31.18 19.11
N ALA A 296 9.86 31.53 17.86
CA ALA A 296 9.13 32.57 17.14
C ALA A 296 7.67 32.17 16.82
N ASP A 297 7.33 30.88 16.89
CA ASP A 297 6.00 30.36 16.53
C ASP A 297 4.87 31.00 17.34
N LEU A 298 5.14 31.35 18.62
CA LEU A 298 4.15 31.96 19.50
C LEU A 298 3.68 33.35 19.03
N LYS A 299 4.46 34.03 18.17
CA LYS A 299 4.05 35.30 17.55
C LYS A 299 2.74 35.14 16.76
N ASP A 300 2.56 33.99 16.13
CA ASP A 300 1.40 33.69 15.28
C ASP A 300 0.26 33.00 16.05
N MET A 301 0.38 32.88 17.39
CA MET A 301 -0.56 32.17 18.25
C MET A 301 -1.30 33.10 19.23
N LYS A 302 -2.01 34.10 18.70
CA LYS A 302 -2.66 35.15 19.49
C LYS A 302 -3.75 34.63 20.43
N GLN A 303 -4.57 33.67 19.99
CA GLN A 303 -5.65 33.11 20.80
C GLN A 303 -5.12 32.25 21.95
N THR A 304 -4.08 31.47 21.70
CA THR A 304 -3.35 30.69 22.69
C THR A 304 -2.73 31.62 23.73
N CYS A 305 -2.04 32.67 23.30
CA CYS A 305 -1.49 33.68 24.19
C CYS A 305 -2.56 34.43 24.99
N LYS A 306 -3.73 34.70 24.40
CA LYS A 306 -4.88 35.28 25.13
C LYS A 306 -5.41 34.31 26.19
N ALA A 307 -5.53 33.02 25.86
CA ALA A 307 -5.97 32.00 26.80
C ALA A 307 -5.00 31.83 27.98
N LEU A 308 -3.68 31.87 27.75
CA LEU A 308 -2.65 31.80 28.79
C LEU A 308 -2.71 32.97 29.79
N ARG A 309 -3.16 34.15 29.36
CA ARG A 309 -3.40 35.30 30.24
C ARG A 309 -4.67 35.15 31.09
N GLY A 310 -5.46 34.11 30.84
CA GLY A 310 -6.67 33.81 31.60
C GLY A 310 -6.36 33.34 33.03
N GLY A 311 -7.29 33.59 33.95
CA GLY A 311 -7.12 33.29 35.39
C GLY A 311 -7.05 31.81 35.78
N TRP A 312 -7.16 30.87 34.83
CA TRP A 312 -7.12 29.43 35.12
C TRP A 312 -5.73 28.93 35.51
N VAL A 313 -4.66 29.61 35.08
CA VAL A 313 -3.27 29.22 35.35
C VAL A 313 -3.00 29.16 36.85
N GLY A 314 -3.66 29.99 37.67
CA GLY A 314 -3.50 29.99 39.13
C GLY A 314 -3.83 28.66 39.81
N GLY A 315 -4.70 27.85 39.21
CA GLY A 315 -5.09 26.53 39.72
C GLY A 315 -4.25 25.36 39.21
N GLU A 316 -3.23 25.61 38.39
CA GLU A 316 -2.38 24.56 37.82
C GLU A 316 -1.21 24.15 38.73
N PRO A 317 -0.65 22.94 38.56
CA PRO A 317 0.57 22.53 39.26
C PRO A 317 1.74 23.49 39.03
N PRO A 318 2.70 23.61 39.98
CA PRO A 318 3.83 24.56 39.89
C PRO A 318 4.56 24.55 38.55
N ARG A 319 4.89 23.38 38.01
CA ARG A 319 5.56 23.22 36.71
C ARG A 319 4.76 23.79 35.53
N ASN A 320 3.44 23.65 35.55
CA ASN A 320 2.58 24.20 34.49
C ASN A 320 2.49 25.73 34.60
N ARG A 321 2.45 26.27 35.81
CA ARG A 321 2.45 27.72 36.07
C ARG A 321 3.74 28.37 35.60
N GLU A 322 4.88 27.77 35.90
CA GLU A 322 6.20 28.21 35.42
C GLU A 322 6.25 28.24 33.89
N ARG A 323 5.86 27.14 33.22
CA ARG A 323 5.83 27.06 31.75
C ARG A 323 4.89 28.07 31.11
N ALA A 324 3.73 28.31 31.71
CA ALA A 324 2.82 29.36 31.26
C ALA A 324 3.44 30.75 31.43
N GLY A 325 4.13 30.99 32.55
CA GLY A 325 4.88 32.22 32.82
C GLY A 325 5.96 32.48 31.77
N ASP A 326 6.79 31.47 31.47
CA ASP A 326 7.85 31.58 30.45
C ASP A 326 7.27 31.90 29.07
N ALA A 327 6.20 31.21 28.68
CA ALA A 327 5.53 31.44 27.40
C ALA A 327 4.98 32.88 27.31
N LEU A 328 4.44 33.41 28.42
CA LEU A 328 3.95 34.79 28.49
C LEU A 328 5.07 35.83 28.48
N ALA A 329 6.17 35.56 29.18
CA ALA A 329 7.29 36.47 29.35
C ALA A 329 8.21 36.55 28.12
N HIS A 330 8.30 35.47 27.33
CA HIS A 330 9.23 35.38 26.21
C HIS A 330 8.53 35.34 24.85
N GLY A 331 7.59 34.42 24.64
CA GLY A 331 6.99 34.23 23.32
C GLY A 331 5.77 35.11 23.03
N CYS A 332 4.82 35.19 23.97
CA CYS A 332 3.57 35.92 23.78
C CYS A 332 3.71 37.45 23.82
N VAL A 333 4.89 37.97 24.16
CA VAL A 333 5.18 39.41 24.12
C VAL A 333 5.06 39.95 22.68
N PHE A 334 5.36 39.11 21.69
CA PHE A 334 5.31 39.47 20.27
C PHE A 334 3.92 39.30 19.63
N ALA A 335 3.00 38.61 20.31
CA ALA A 335 1.66 38.27 19.82
C ALA A 335 0.58 39.33 20.14
N ARG A 336 0.98 40.62 20.27
CA ARG A 336 0.05 41.73 20.57
C ARG A 336 -1.00 41.95 19.47
#